data_AF-A0A4V1ZND9-F1
#
_entry.id   AF-A0A4V1ZND9-F1
#
_cell.length_a   1.000
_cell.length_b   1.000
_cell.length_c   1.000
_cell.angle_alpha   90.00
_cell.angle_beta   90.00
_cell.angle_gamma   90.00
#
_symmetry.space_group_name_H-M   'P 1'
#
loop_
_entity.id
_entity.type
_entity.pdbx_description
1 polymer ?
#
loop_
_entity_poly.entity_id
_entity_poly.type
_entity_poly.pdbx_seq_one_letter_code
_entity_poly.pdbx_strand_id
1 'polypeptide(L)'
;MNWFDTFFKPVLDTVTAIGTLVALVALIITVARNRSDDEAGKQQEYLEQCKRTLEWAYNSLEVDQVNKVTPASRLNWLTAARHILAYQELRKKITLPVPLRVCEDFEEFWRHQFYLALSDGAMSQYSYWSQPGYVGENIHIASALVVIDFSGWPEGKQDPTDTLDIDALKARNGLKGNAGRGLRSYIDFLDAKAAERERLTKSQAAMKKGS
;
A
#
# COMPACT_ATOMS: atom_id res chain seq x y z
N MET A 1 -21.79 -47.53 61.02
CA MET A 1 -21.09 -46.31 60.59
C MET A 1 -20.70 -46.50 59.14
N ASN A 2 -21.32 -45.78 58.20
CA ASN A 2 -21.08 -45.97 56.78
C ASN A 2 -19.69 -45.44 56.41
N TRP A 3 -18.73 -46.36 56.28
CA TRP A 3 -17.37 -46.06 55.85
C TRP A 3 -17.34 -45.34 54.49
N PHE A 4 -18.33 -45.62 53.63
CA PHE A 4 -18.50 -44.96 52.33
C PHE A 4 -18.76 -43.44 52.44
N ASP A 5 -19.65 -43.04 53.36
CA ASP A 5 -19.98 -41.63 53.57
C ASP A 5 -18.83 -40.86 54.25
N THR A 6 -17.98 -41.57 55.00
CA THR A 6 -16.87 -40.95 55.76
C THR A 6 -15.62 -40.77 54.91
N PHE A 7 -15.31 -41.71 54.00
CA PHE A 7 -14.05 -41.71 53.26
C PHE A 7 -14.21 -41.50 51.75
N PHE A 8 -15.25 -42.04 51.11
CA PHE A 8 -15.38 -42.01 49.65
C PHE A 8 -16.08 -40.75 49.12
N LYS A 9 -17.16 -40.33 49.79
CA LYS A 9 -17.95 -39.16 49.37
C LYS A 9 -17.13 -37.85 49.30
N PRO A 10 -16.29 -37.49 50.29
CA PRO A 10 -15.49 -36.26 50.22
C PRO A 10 -14.47 -36.27 49.07
N VAL A 11 -13.89 -37.43 48.77
CA VAL A 11 -12.93 -37.60 47.67
C VAL A 11 -13.64 -37.42 46.33
N LEU A 12 -14.82 -38.05 46.17
CA LEU A 12 -15.62 -37.92 44.95
C LEU A 12 -16.07 -36.47 44.71
N ASP A 13 -16.57 -35.80 45.75
CA ASP A 13 -17.00 -34.40 45.69
C ASP A 13 -15.83 -33.45 45.35
N THR A 14 -14.63 -33.77 45.84
CA THR A 14 -13.42 -33.00 45.51
C THR A 14 -13.01 -33.20 44.05
N VAL A 15 -13.04 -34.44 43.54
CA VAL A 15 -12.68 -34.75 42.15
C VAL A 15 -13.68 -34.13 41.17
N THR A 16 -14.98 -34.18 41.46
CA THR A 16 -15.99 -33.50 40.63
C THR A 16 -15.82 -31.99 40.67
N ALA A 17 -15.58 -31.38 41.84
CA ALA A 17 -15.33 -29.95 41.94
C ALA A 17 -14.11 -29.50 41.11
N ILE A 18 -13.00 -30.24 41.17
CA ILE A 18 -11.80 -29.96 40.35
C ILE A 18 -12.12 -30.12 38.86
N GLY A 19 -12.82 -31.19 38.48
CA GLY A 19 -13.21 -31.43 37.09
C GLY A 19 -14.09 -30.30 36.53
N THR A 20 -15.06 -29.83 37.31
CA THR A 20 -15.93 -28.69 36.95
C THR A 20 -15.11 -27.40 36.82
N LEU A 21 -14.14 -27.15 37.71
CA LEU A 21 -13.28 -25.98 37.64
C LEU A 21 -12.41 -25.98 36.38
N VAL A 22 -11.78 -27.12 36.06
CA VAL A 22 -10.97 -27.27 34.83
C VAL A 22 -11.83 -27.07 33.59
N ALA A 23 -13.03 -27.65 33.55
CA ALA A 23 -13.96 -27.47 32.44
C ALA A 23 -14.38 -25.99 32.28
N LEU A 24 -14.62 -25.27 33.37
CA LEU A 24 -14.95 -23.84 33.35
C LEU A 24 -13.79 -23.01 32.79
N VAL A 25 -12.55 -23.27 33.22
CA VAL A 25 -11.35 -22.59 32.70
C VAL A 25 -11.18 -22.87 31.21
N ALA A 26 -11.32 -24.13 30.79
CA ALA A 26 -11.24 -24.51 29.38
C ALA A 26 -12.32 -23.81 28.53
N LEU A 27 -13.53 -23.67 29.05
CA LEU A 27 -14.62 -22.94 28.39
C LEU A 27 -14.28 -21.45 28.24
N ILE A 28 -13.75 -20.81 29.27
CA ILE A 28 -13.35 -19.39 29.23
C ILE A 28 -12.26 -19.18 28.17
N ILE A 29 -11.22 -20.02 28.15
CA ILE A 29 -10.15 -19.97 27.15
C ILE A 29 -10.71 -20.17 25.74
N THR A 30 -11.60 -21.14 25.55
CA THR A 30 -12.22 -21.43 24.25
C THR A 30 -13.05 -20.26 23.76
N VAL A 31 -13.88 -19.64 24.62
CA VAL A 31 -14.69 -18.48 24.25
C VAL A 31 -13.82 -17.26 23.92
N ALA A 32 -12.77 -17.02 24.72
CA ALA A 32 -11.83 -15.93 24.45
C ALA A 32 -11.10 -16.13 23.11
N ARG A 33 -10.65 -17.36 22.84
CA ARG A 33 -10.00 -17.72 21.57
C ARG A 33 -10.96 -17.57 20.38
N ASN A 34 -12.19 -18.07 20.48
CA ASN A 34 -13.17 -17.95 19.40
C ASN A 34 -13.44 -16.48 19.04
N ARG A 35 -13.54 -15.59 20.04
CA ARG A 35 -13.71 -14.15 19.78
C ARG A 35 -12.50 -13.54 19.06
N SER A 36 -11.29 -13.90 19.49
CA SER A 36 -10.05 -13.46 18.84
C SER A 36 -9.97 -13.97 17.39
N ASP A 37 -10.32 -15.22 17.16
CA ASP A 37 -10.31 -15.85 15.83
C ASP A 37 -11.37 -15.21 14.91
N ASP A 38 -12.56 -14.90 15.45
CA ASP A 38 -13.62 -14.17 14.73
C ASP A 38 -13.19 -12.74 14.34
N GLU A 39 -12.53 -12.02 15.25
CA GLU A 39 -11.99 -10.68 14.97
C GLU A 39 -10.90 -10.74 13.89
N ALA A 40 -9.96 -11.67 14.00
CA ALA A 40 -8.94 -11.88 12.98
C ALA A 40 -9.55 -12.22 11.61
N GLY A 41 -10.59 -13.06 11.59
CA GLY A 41 -11.34 -13.40 10.38
C GLY A 41 -11.96 -12.16 9.70
N LYS A 42 -12.64 -11.30 10.47
CA LYS A 42 -13.22 -10.04 9.94
C LYS A 42 -12.16 -9.09 9.38
N GLN A 43 -11.01 -9.01 10.04
CA GLN A 43 -9.89 -8.15 9.60
C GLN A 43 -9.29 -8.66 8.29
N GLN A 44 -9.20 -9.97 8.12
CA GLN A 44 -8.80 -10.58 6.86
C GLN A 44 -9.83 -10.32 5.75
N GLU A 45 -11.12 -10.39 6.04
CA GLU A 45 -12.18 -10.08 5.08
C GLU A 45 -12.11 -8.62 4.61
N TYR A 46 -11.91 -7.67 5.52
CA TYR A 46 -11.69 -6.26 5.17
C TYR A 46 -10.46 -6.05 4.29
N LEU A 47 -9.35 -6.75 4.58
CA LEU A 47 -8.15 -6.71 3.76
C LEU A 47 -8.43 -7.21 2.33
N GLU A 48 -9.07 -8.36 2.18
CA GLU A 48 -9.39 -8.90 0.85
C GLU A 48 -10.35 -8.00 0.07
N GLN A 49 -11.33 -7.41 0.76
CA GLN A 49 -12.23 -6.45 0.14
C GLN A 49 -11.49 -5.16 -0.27
N CYS A 50 -10.52 -4.69 0.52
CA CYS A 50 -9.67 -3.54 0.15
C CYS A 50 -8.91 -3.82 -1.15
N LYS A 51 -8.21 -4.96 -1.24
CA LYS A 51 -7.44 -5.36 -2.43
C LYS A 51 -8.31 -5.39 -3.68
N ARG A 52 -9.46 -6.07 -3.58
CA ARG A 52 -10.41 -6.21 -4.69
C ARG A 52 -11.00 -4.88 -5.12
N THR A 53 -11.28 -3.99 -4.16
CA THR A 53 -11.87 -2.68 -4.46
C THR A 53 -10.89 -1.81 -5.24
N LEU A 54 -9.59 -1.82 -4.91
CA LEU A 54 -8.57 -1.11 -5.69
C LEU A 54 -8.38 -1.71 -7.08
N GLU A 55 -8.41 -3.04 -7.20
CA GLU A 55 -8.35 -3.72 -8.48
C GLU A 55 -9.54 -3.34 -9.38
N TRP A 56 -10.76 -3.32 -8.83
CA TRP A 56 -11.94 -2.85 -9.56
C TRP A 56 -11.83 -1.39 -9.97
N ALA A 57 -11.32 -0.53 -9.08
CA ALA A 57 -11.07 0.86 -9.42
C ALA A 57 -10.17 1.00 -10.65
N TYR A 58 -9.04 0.29 -10.66
CA TYR A 58 -8.11 0.32 -11.78
C TYR A 58 -8.72 -0.27 -13.06
N ASN A 59 -9.34 -1.45 -12.96
CA ASN A 59 -9.94 -2.13 -14.11
C ASN A 59 -11.07 -1.31 -14.74
N SER A 60 -11.82 -0.54 -13.95
CA SER A 60 -12.88 0.34 -14.44
C SER A 60 -12.38 1.52 -15.28
N LEU A 61 -11.09 1.85 -15.22
CA LEU A 61 -10.50 2.81 -16.14
C LEU A 61 -10.34 2.23 -17.55
N GLU A 62 -10.44 0.90 -17.73
CA GLU A 62 -10.28 0.23 -19.03
C GLU A 62 -9.00 0.67 -19.77
N VAL A 63 -7.87 0.68 -19.03
CA VAL A 63 -6.56 1.06 -19.58
C VAL A 63 -6.25 0.22 -20.81
N ASP A 64 -6.11 0.85 -21.97
CA ASP A 64 -5.76 0.17 -23.22
C ASP A 64 -4.44 -0.57 -23.04
N GLN A 65 -4.41 -1.88 -23.25
CA GLN A 65 -3.18 -2.67 -23.07
C GLN A 65 -2.10 -2.35 -24.11
N VAL A 66 -2.47 -1.77 -25.26
CA VAL A 66 -1.55 -1.44 -26.35
C VAL A 66 -0.96 -0.05 -26.12
N ASN A 67 -1.80 0.96 -25.92
CA ASN A 67 -1.36 2.35 -25.81
C ASN A 67 -1.16 2.80 -24.36
N LYS A 68 -1.60 2.02 -23.37
CA LYS A 68 -1.61 2.37 -21.93
C LYS A 68 -2.34 3.67 -21.60
N VAL A 69 -3.27 4.08 -22.48
CA VAL A 69 -4.07 5.28 -22.29
C VAL A 69 -5.42 4.89 -21.70
N THR A 70 -5.80 5.55 -20.62
CA THR A 70 -7.16 5.48 -20.08
C THR A 70 -8.11 6.20 -21.03
N PRO A 71 -9.22 5.59 -21.52
CA PRO A 71 -10.22 6.30 -22.31
C PRO A 71 -10.82 7.50 -21.57
N ALA A 72 -11.11 8.57 -22.31
CA ALA A 72 -11.78 9.77 -21.77
C ALA A 72 -13.29 9.53 -21.55
N SER A 73 -13.64 8.53 -20.73
CA SER A 73 -15.02 8.11 -20.46
C SER A 73 -15.49 8.57 -19.08
N ARG A 74 -16.51 9.43 -19.04
CA ARG A 74 -17.11 9.91 -17.79
C ARG A 74 -17.46 8.80 -16.80
N LEU A 75 -18.02 7.70 -17.31
CA LEU A 75 -18.49 6.58 -16.50
C LEU A 75 -17.31 5.81 -15.87
N ASN A 76 -16.24 5.61 -16.63
CA ASN A 76 -15.03 4.91 -16.19
C ASN A 76 -14.40 5.67 -15.03
N TRP A 77 -14.17 6.99 -15.21
CA TRP A 77 -13.61 7.86 -14.18
C TRP A 77 -14.48 7.92 -12.91
N LEU A 78 -15.80 8.03 -13.04
CA LEU A 78 -16.72 8.01 -11.90
C LEU A 78 -16.68 6.69 -11.14
N THR A 79 -16.63 5.57 -11.86
CA THR A 79 -16.62 4.22 -11.27
C THR A 79 -15.30 3.99 -10.53
N ALA A 80 -14.18 4.35 -11.13
CA ALA A 80 -12.86 4.29 -10.51
C ALA A 80 -12.81 5.11 -9.21
N ALA A 81 -13.23 6.37 -9.27
CA ALA A 81 -13.25 7.25 -8.10
C ALA A 81 -14.12 6.70 -6.96
N ARG A 82 -15.31 6.16 -7.26
CA ARG A 82 -16.18 5.57 -6.24
C ARG A 82 -15.55 4.37 -5.55
N HIS A 83 -14.85 3.52 -6.30
CA HIS A 83 -14.13 2.40 -5.72
C HIS A 83 -12.95 2.87 -4.86
N ILE A 84 -12.17 3.88 -5.29
CA ILE A 84 -11.10 4.46 -4.47
C ILE A 84 -11.66 5.01 -3.13
N LEU A 85 -12.77 5.76 -3.19
CA LEU A 85 -13.41 6.28 -1.98
C LEU A 85 -13.93 5.15 -1.07
N ALA A 86 -14.54 4.11 -1.66
CA ALA A 86 -14.97 2.94 -0.91
C ALA A 86 -13.80 2.19 -0.24
N TYR A 87 -12.67 2.08 -0.94
CA TYR A 87 -11.43 1.54 -0.39
C TYR A 87 -10.94 2.36 0.81
N GLN A 88 -10.92 3.70 0.70
CA GLN A 88 -10.50 4.58 1.80
C GLN A 88 -11.36 4.38 3.05
N GLU A 89 -12.67 4.17 2.90
CA GLU A 89 -13.57 3.84 4.01
C GLU A 89 -13.36 2.43 4.58
N LEU A 90 -13.05 1.44 3.73
CA LEU A 90 -12.75 0.08 4.18
C LEU A 90 -11.42 0.00 4.93
N ARG A 91 -10.38 0.71 4.46
CA ARG A 91 -9.06 0.76 5.09
C ARG A 91 -9.16 1.20 6.55
N LYS A 92 -10.02 2.18 6.86
CA LYS A 92 -10.26 2.68 8.23
C LYS A 92 -10.79 1.62 9.20
N LYS A 93 -11.37 0.52 8.70
CA LYS A 93 -11.90 -0.58 9.52
C LYS A 93 -10.85 -1.63 9.89
N ILE A 94 -9.67 -1.57 9.27
CA ILE A 94 -8.56 -2.47 9.57
C ILE A 94 -7.78 -1.88 10.74
N THR A 95 -7.76 -2.59 11.86
CA THR A 95 -7.11 -2.16 13.11
C THR A 95 -5.94 -3.06 13.48
N LEU A 96 -5.91 -4.31 12.99
CA LEU A 96 -4.80 -5.21 13.27
C LEU A 96 -3.55 -4.80 12.48
N PRO A 97 -2.36 -4.74 13.13
CA PRO A 97 -1.14 -4.25 12.49
C PRO A 97 -0.72 -5.00 11.23
N VAL A 98 -0.81 -6.33 11.24
CA VAL A 98 -0.37 -7.16 10.10
C VAL A 98 -1.27 -6.96 8.88
N PRO A 99 -2.61 -7.13 8.96
CA PRO A 99 -3.49 -6.80 7.84
C PRO A 99 -3.38 -5.35 7.36
N LEU A 100 -3.21 -4.39 8.27
CA LEU A 100 -3.05 -2.99 7.92
C LEU A 100 -1.79 -2.78 7.08
N ARG A 101 -0.66 -3.35 7.52
CA ARG A 101 0.61 -3.25 6.77
C ARG A 101 0.48 -3.84 5.37
N VAL A 102 -0.14 -5.00 5.24
CA VAL A 102 -0.38 -5.62 3.92
C VAL A 102 -1.30 -4.73 3.06
N CYS A 103 -2.33 -4.12 3.66
CA CYS A 103 -3.20 -3.19 2.94
C CYS A 103 -2.44 -1.99 2.39
N GLU A 104 -1.47 -1.45 3.15
CA GLU A 104 -0.62 -0.34 2.73
C GLU A 104 0.33 -0.72 1.59
N ASP A 105 0.96 -1.90 1.65
CA ASP A 105 1.83 -2.40 0.58
C ASP A 105 1.03 -2.58 -0.73
N PHE A 106 -0.22 -3.07 -0.64
CA PHE A 106 -1.13 -3.17 -1.78
C PHE A 106 -1.59 -1.79 -2.29
N GLU A 107 -1.82 -0.83 -1.38
CA GLU A 107 -2.13 0.55 -1.77
C GLU A 107 -1.00 1.11 -2.63
N GLU A 108 0.26 1.02 -2.15
CA GLU A 108 1.45 1.51 -2.86
C GLU A 108 1.59 0.88 -4.25
N PHE A 109 1.39 -0.44 -4.35
CA PHE A 109 1.38 -1.13 -5.63
C PHE A 109 0.36 -0.52 -6.60
N TRP A 110 -0.90 -0.35 -6.16
CA TRP A 110 -1.95 0.19 -7.01
C TRP A 110 -1.75 1.66 -7.34
N ARG A 111 -1.29 2.49 -6.39
CA ARG A 111 -0.93 3.90 -6.67
C ARG A 111 0.04 3.99 -7.83
N HIS A 112 1.07 3.13 -7.85
CA HIS A 112 2.01 3.07 -8.96
C HIS A 112 1.35 2.63 -10.28
N GLN A 113 0.45 1.64 -10.27
CA GLN A 113 -0.29 1.25 -11.47
C GLN A 113 -1.15 2.40 -12.02
N PHE A 114 -1.87 3.11 -11.16
CA PHE A 114 -2.60 4.32 -11.54
C PHE A 114 -1.66 5.38 -12.10
N TYR A 115 -0.52 5.64 -11.44
CA TYR A 115 0.46 6.60 -11.94
C TYR A 115 0.91 6.27 -13.36
N LEU A 116 1.23 5.00 -13.64
CA LEU A 116 1.60 4.58 -14.99
C LEU A 116 0.47 4.77 -16.00
N ALA A 117 -0.77 4.41 -15.64
CA ALA A 117 -1.94 4.58 -16.51
C ALA A 117 -2.29 6.04 -16.80
N LEU A 118 -1.85 6.97 -15.93
CA LEU A 118 -2.06 8.42 -16.06
C LEU A 118 -0.83 9.17 -16.57
N SER A 119 0.29 8.48 -16.82
CA SER A 119 1.56 9.09 -17.24
C SER A 119 1.63 9.41 -18.74
N ASP A 120 0.59 9.07 -19.51
CA ASP A 120 0.56 9.32 -20.94
C ASP A 120 0.52 10.82 -21.28
N GLY A 121 1.33 11.22 -22.27
CA GLY A 121 1.45 12.61 -22.69
C GLY A 121 0.16 13.23 -23.19
N ALA A 122 -0.79 12.44 -23.72
CA ALA A 122 -2.10 12.95 -24.15
C ALA A 122 -2.91 13.52 -22.98
N MET A 123 -2.78 12.98 -21.76
CA MET A 123 -3.48 13.48 -20.58
C MET A 123 -2.96 14.84 -20.10
N SER A 124 -1.76 15.25 -20.53
CA SER A 124 -1.27 16.61 -20.31
C SER A 124 -2.00 17.65 -21.18
N GLN A 125 -2.71 17.20 -22.21
CA GLN A 125 -3.38 18.09 -23.16
C GLN A 125 -4.86 18.27 -22.77
N TYR A 126 -5.33 19.52 -22.87
CA TYR A 126 -6.75 19.86 -22.67
C TYR A 126 -7.70 19.03 -23.55
N SER A 127 -7.25 18.67 -24.76
CA SER A 127 -8.01 17.88 -25.73
C SER A 127 -8.44 16.50 -25.21
N TYR A 128 -7.68 15.90 -24.28
CA TYR A 128 -8.08 14.64 -23.64
C TYR A 128 -9.30 14.82 -22.72
N TRP A 129 -9.34 15.93 -21.98
CA TRP A 129 -10.36 16.22 -20.98
C TRP A 129 -11.64 16.83 -21.58
N SER A 130 -11.55 17.35 -22.80
CA SER A 130 -12.64 18.02 -23.51
C SER A 130 -13.18 17.17 -24.65
N GLN A 131 -14.47 17.33 -24.97
CA GLN A 131 -15.05 16.76 -26.20
C GLN A 131 -15.34 17.90 -27.18
N PRO A 132 -14.83 17.85 -28.43
CA PRO A 132 -15.09 18.90 -29.43
C PRO A 132 -16.60 19.12 -29.63
N GLY A 133 -17.03 20.38 -29.54
CA GLY A 133 -18.44 20.76 -29.71
C GLY A 133 -19.34 20.53 -28.48
N TYR A 134 -18.79 20.03 -27.36
CA TYR A 134 -19.52 19.88 -26.09
C TYR A 134 -19.08 20.94 -25.08
N VAL A 135 -20.05 21.62 -24.46
CA VAL A 135 -19.82 22.75 -23.52
C VAL A 135 -19.91 22.30 -22.05
N GLY A 136 -20.18 21.02 -21.79
CA GLY A 136 -20.28 20.47 -20.44
C GLY A 136 -19.03 19.71 -19.98
N GLU A 137 -19.12 19.11 -18.80
CA GLU A 137 -18.09 18.21 -18.27
C GLU A 137 -18.07 16.88 -19.03
N ASN A 138 -17.07 16.70 -19.90
CA ASN A 138 -16.84 15.41 -20.56
C ASN A 138 -16.41 14.35 -19.52
N ILE A 139 -15.40 14.66 -18.71
CA ILE A 139 -15.04 13.88 -17.52
C ILE A 139 -15.48 14.65 -16.29
N HIS A 140 -16.07 13.94 -15.31
CA HIS A 140 -16.50 14.57 -14.07
C HIS A 140 -15.28 14.98 -13.23
N ILE A 141 -15.21 16.26 -12.88
CA ILE A 141 -13.99 16.88 -12.32
C ILE A 141 -13.60 16.23 -11.00
N ALA A 142 -14.56 16.04 -10.08
CA ALA A 142 -14.26 15.49 -8.76
C ALA A 142 -13.72 14.05 -8.85
N SER A 143 -14.20 13.26 -9.82
CA SER A 143 -13.67 11.91 -10.03
C SER A 143 -12.26 11.91 -10.59
N ALA A 144 -11.96 12.83 -11.51
CA ALA A 144 -10.60 12.99 -12.01
C ALA A 144 -9.63 13.38 -10.89
N LEU A 145 -10.02 14.34 -10.05
CA LEU A 145 -9.22 14.75 -8.90
C LEU A 145 -8.96 13.60 -7.93
N VAL A 146 -9.97 12.80 -7.57
CA VAL A 146 -9.79 11.64 -6.68
C VAL A 146 -8.79 10.63 -7.25
N VAL A 147 -8.92 10.31 -8.55
CA VAL A 147 -8.05 9.32 -9.21
C VAL A 147 -6.62 9.84 -9.34
N ILE A 148 -6.44 11.12 -9.69
CA ILE A 148 -5.13 11.76 -9.82
C ILE A 148 -4.45 11.90 -8.44
N ASP A 149 -5.19 12.35 -7.42
CA ASP A 149 -4.67 12.44 -6.05
C ASP A 149 -4.25 11.07 -5.51
N PHE A 150 -5.04 10.03 -5.78
CA PHE A 150 -4.70 8.67 -5.42
C PHE A 150 -3.44 8.15 -6.14
N SER A 151 -3.21 8.52 -7.40
CA SER A 151 -2.04 8.04 -8.15
C SER A 151 -0.72 8.63 -7.64
N GLY A 152 -0.78 9.81 -7.02
CA GLY A 152 0.37 10.51 -6.48
C GLY A 152 1.00 9.82 -5.27
N TRP A 153 2.29 10.11 -5.05
CA TRP A 153 2.94 9.80 -3.77
C TRP A 153 2.32 10.69 -2.68
N PRO A 154 1.85 10.14 -1.55
CA PRO A 154 1.20 10.93 -0.52
C PRO A 154 2.11 12.03 0.03
N GLU A 155 1.57 13.24 0.17
CA GLU A 155 2.31 14.35 0.75
C GLU A 155 2.74 14.04 2.18
N GLY A 156 4.02 14.31 2.50
CA GLY A 156 4.59 14.07 3.82
C GLY A 156 4.94 12.61 4.13
N LYS A 157 4.65 11.66 3.23
CA LYS A 157 5.12 10.28 3.38
C LYS A 157 6.59 10.20 2.97
N GLN A 158 7.45 9.77 3.89
CA GLN A 158 8.85 9.52 3.59
C GLN A 158 9.00 8.32 2.65
N ASP A 159 9.79 8.45 1.60
CA ASP A 159 10.14 7.32 0.74
C ASP A 159 11.03 6.37 1.55
N PRO A 160 10.68 5.07 1.68
CA PRO A 160 11.52 4.10 2.36
C PRO A 160 12.96 4.05 1.81
N THR A 161 13.14 4.38 0.53
CA THR A 161 14.45 4.40 -0.13
C THR A 161 15.35 5.57 0.31
N ASP A 162 14.78 6.64 0.86
CA ASP A 162 15.54 7.81 1.35
C ASP A 162 16.39 7.50 2.59
N THR A 163 16.03 6.45 3.33
CA THR A 163 16.71 6.07 4.59
C THR A 163 17.74 4.97 4.43
N LEU A 164 17.94 4.47 3.21
CA LEU A 164 18.79 3.31 2.96
C LEU A 164 20.27 3.65 3.00
N ASP A 165 21.06 2.76 3.60
CA ASP A 165 22.51 2.76 3.45
C ASP A 165 22.88 2.25 2.05
N ILE A 166 23.02 3.20 1.12
CA ILE A 166 23.34 2.94 -0.28
C ILE A 166 24.69 2.22 -0.41
N ASP A 167 25.68 2.53 0.43
CA ASP A 167 27.00 1.93 0.32
C ASP A 167 27.00 0.49 0.82
N ALA A 168 26.23 0.17 1.87
CA ALA A 168 25.98 -1.21 2.26
C ALA A 168 25.27 -2.01 1.13
N LEU A 169 24.32 -1.40 0.41
CA LEU A 169 23.64 -2.06 -0.72
C LEU A 169 24.59 -2.32 -1.90
N LYS A 170 25.45 -1.35 -2.24
CA LYS A 170 26.50 -1.49 -3.27
C LYS A 170 27.47 -2.62 -2.90
N ALA A 171 27.90 -2.68 -1.64
CA ALA A 171 28.85 -3.68 -1.14
C ALA A 171 28.28 -5.10 -1.12
N ARG A 172 26.96 -5.25 -0.88
CA ARG A 172 26.29 -6.56 -0.87
C ARG A 172 26.11 -7.11 -2.29
N ASN A 173 24.96 -6.80 -2.91
CA ASN A 173 24.54 -7.39 -4.18
C ASN A 173 24.02 -6.34 -5.19
N GLY A 174 23.87 -5.07 -4.78
CA GLY A 174 23.24 -4.04 -5.63
C GLY A 174 23.95 -3.77 -6.95
N LEU A 175 25.26 -4.07 -7.04
CA LEU A 175 26.06 -3.90 -8.25
C LEU A 175 26.47 -5.22 -8.94
N LYS A 176 25.85 -6.35 -8.57
CA LYS A 176 26.15 -7.65 -9.19
C LYS A 176 25.25 -7.93 -10.39
N GLY A 177 25.71 -8.80 -11.30
CA GLY A 177 24.96 -9.21 -12.49
C GLY A 177 24.91 -8.16 -13.60
N ASN A 178 24.12 -8.42 -14.65
CA ASN A 178 24.05 -7.54 -15.82
C ASN A 178 23.48 -6.16 -15.47
N ALA A 179 22.37 -6.11 -14.71
CA ALA A 179 21.79 -4.85 -14.24
C ALA A 179 22.75 -4.09 -13.33
N GLY A 180 23.41 -4.77 -12.39
CA GLY A 180 24.36 -4.14 -11.46
C GLY A 180 25.60 -3.56 -12.14
N ARG A 181 26.11 -4.21 -13.21
CA ARG A 181 27.19 -3.65 -14.04
C ARG A 181 26.74 -2.38 -14.76
N GLY A 182 25.56 -2.38 -15.37
CA GLY A 182 24.99 -1.19 -16.01
C GLY A 182 24.78 -0.06 -15.01
N LEU A 183 24.23 -0.36 -13.82
CA LEU A 183 24.04 0.60 -12.74
C LEU A 183 25.36 1.19 -12.25
N ARG A 184 26.41 0.38 -12.13
CA ARG A 184 27.76 0.88 -11.78
C ARG A 184 28.25 1.90 -12.80
N SER A 185 28.20 1.57 -14.10
CA SER A 185 28.61 2.49 -15.15
C SER A 185 27.82 3.81 -15.11
N TYR A 186 26.52 3.74 -14.77
CA TYR A 186 25.69 4.92 -14.60
C TYR A 186 26.10 5.76 -13.38
N ILE A 187 26.40 5.13 -12.25
CA ILE A 187 26.90 5.81 -11.04
C ILE A 187 28.23 6.51 -11.35
N ASP A 188 29.19 5.80 -11.96
CA ASP A 188 30.50 6.36 -12.32
C ASP A 188 30.35 7.58 -13.26
N PHE A 189 29.39 7.51 -14.19
CA PHE A 189 29.06 8.63 -15.07
C PHE A 189 28.48 9.83 -14.31
N LEU A 190 27.57 9.60 -13.36
CA LEU A 190 27.00 10.68 -12.54
C LEU A 190 28.07 11.35 -11.67
N ASP A 191 28.97 10.58 -11.06
CA ASP A 191 30.06 11.10 -10.23
C ASP A 191 31.03 11.96 -11.04
N ALA A 192 31.37 11.52 -12.25
CA ALA A 192 32.21 12.30 -13.17
C ALA A 192 31.54 13.64 -13.53
N LYS A 193 30.23 13.65 -13.83
CA LYS A 193 29.48 14.88 -14.11
C LYS A 193 29.37 15.80 -12.90
N ALA A 194 29.22 15.26 -11.70
CA ALA A 194 29.20 16.05 -10.48
C ALA A 194 30.55 16.76 -10.25
N ALA A 195 31.67 16.04 -10.43
CA ALA A 195 33.01 16.61 -10.31
C ALA A 195 33.28 17.72 -11.35
N GLU A 196 32.81 17.54 -12.59
CA GLU A 196 32.92 18.56 -13.63
C GLU A 196 32.15 19.85 -13.26
N ARG A 197 30.90 19.72 -12.81
CA ARG A 197 30.08 20.86 -12.36
C ARG A 197 30.75 21.64 -11.23
N GLU A 198 31.34 20.95 -10.27
CA GLU A 198 32.04 21.58 -9.15
C GLU A 198 33.28 22.37 -9.62
N ARG A 199 34.07 21.82 -10.55
CA ARG A 199 35.22 22.50 -11.14
C ARG A 199 34.82 23.76 -11.90
N LEU A 200 33.75 23.69 -12.69
CA LEU A 200 33.22 24.84 -13.42
C LEU A 200 32.75 25.94 -12.46
N THR A 201 32.05 25.56 -11.39
CA THR A 201 31.56 26.50 -10.38
C THR A 201 32.72 27.19 -9.65
N LYS A 202 33.77 26.45 -9.29
CA LYS A 202 34.98 27.00 -8.66
C LYS A 202 35.76 27.93 -9.60
N SER A 203 35.86 27.58 -10.88
CA SER A 203 36.50 28.42 -11.91
C SER A 203 35.75 29.75 -12.10
N GLN A 204 34.41 29.70 -12.18
CA GLN A 204 33.57 30.90 -12.28
C GLN A 204 33.64 31.79 -11.04
N ALA A 205 33.71 31.20 -9.84
CA ALA A 205 33.87 31.94 -8.59
C ALA A 205 35.25 32.60 -8.48
N ALA A 206 36.31 31.96 -8.98
CA ALA A 206 37.66 32.52 -9.03
C ALA A 206 37.75 33.70 -10.00
N MET A 207 37.13 33.61 -11.18
CA MET A 207 37.10 34.72 -12.15
C MET A 207 36.31 35.94 -11.64
N LYS A 208 35.28 35.74 -10.81
CA LYS A 208 34.52 36.86 -10.20
C LYS A 208 35.23 37.56 -9.02
N LYS A 209 36.21 36.92 -8.37
CA LYS A 209 36.97 37.53 -7.26
C LYS A 209 38.21 38.31 -7.71
N GLY A 210 38.61 38.16 -8.96
CA GLY A 210 39.76 38.86 -9.56
C GLY A 210 39.38 40.07 -10.42
N SER A 211 38.09 40.44 -10.46
CA SER A 211 37.56 41.63 -11.13
C SER A 211 36.97 42.58 -10.09
#